data_AF-A0A6J4Y6E4-F1
#
_entry.id   AF-A0A6J4Y6E4-F1
#
_cell.length_a   1.000
_cell.length_b   1.000
_cell.length_c   1.000
_cell.angle_alpha   90.00
_cell.angle_beta   90.00
_cell.angle_gamma   90.00
#
_symmetry.space_group_name_H-M   'P 1'
#
loop_
_entity.id
_entity.type
_entity.pdbx_description
1 polymer ?
#
loop_
_entity_poly.entity_id
_entity_poly.type
_entity_poly.pdbx_seq_one_letter_code
_entity_poly.pdbx_strand_id
1 'polypeptide(L)' 'MGTLPDHDNVLIAALAGHGFKFAPVLGEILADMLEGNESAYDVAMFSPSRFS' A
#
# COMPACT_ATOMS: atom_id res chain seq x y z
N MET A 1 -0.88 -1.75 3.50
CA MET A 1 -0.94 -1.79 2.05
C MET A 1 0.38 -2.26 1.50
N GLY A 2 0.34 -2.83 0.30
CA GLY A 2 1.50 -3.38 -0.40
C GLY A 2 1.11 -4.57 -1.26
N THR A 3 2.11 -5.27 -1.77
CA THR A 3 1.95 -6.45 -2.62
C THR A 3 1.25 -7.58 -1.87
N LEU A 4 0.28 -8.21 -2.51
CA LEU A 4 -0.37 -9.40 -2.00
C LEU A 4 0.65 -10.57 -2.01
N PRO A 5 0.81 -11.33 -0.92
CA PRO A 5 1.71 -12.49 -0.90
C PRO A 5 1.43 -13.45 -2.08
N ASP A 6 2.50 -13.99 -2.67
CA ASP A 6 2.47 -14.86 -3.84
C ASP A 6 1.93 -14.23 -5.14
N HIS A 7 1.72 -12.91 -5.16
CA HIS A 7 1.13 -12.17 -6.28
C HIS A 7 1.81 -10.80 -6.51
N ASP A 8 2.96 -10.80 -7.18
CA ASP A 8 3.81 -9.61 -7.38
C ASP A 8 3.12 -8.43 -8.10
N ASN A 9 2.09 -8.71 -8.90
CA ASN A 9 1.36 -7.71 -9.70
C ASN A 9 0.03 -7.26 -9.08
N VAL A 10 -0.24 -7.61 -7.82
CA VAL A 10 -1.49 -7.27 -7.12
C VAL A 10 -1.18 -6.47 -5.86
N LEU A 11 -1.74 -5.27 -5.76
CA LEU A 11 -1.59 -4.38 -4.62
C LEU A 11 -2.89 -4.35 -3.81
N ILE A 12 -2.78 -4.36 -2.48
CA ILE A 12 -3.92 -4.32 -1.56
C ILE A 12 -3.76 -3.22 -0.50
N ALA A 13 -4.88 -2.65 -0.06
CA ALA A 13 -4.95 -1.73 1.08
C ALA A 13 -6.22 -1.97 1.90
N ALA A 14 -6.06 -2.22 3.20
CA ALA A 14 -7.17 -2.37 4.15
C ALA A 14 -7.29 -1.09 5.00
N LEU A 15 -8.47 -0.48 5.02
CA LEU A 15 -8.65 0.89 5.53
C LEU A 15 -9.65 1.03 6.70
N ALA A 16 -10.24 -0.08 7.16
CA ALA A 16 -11.05 -0.19 8.37
C ALA A 16 -12.10 0.93 8.58
N GLY A 17 -12.83 1.33 7.53
CA GLY A 17 -13.88 2.35 7.61
C GLY A 17 -13.41 3.81 7.69
N HIS A 18 -12.09 4.08 7.69
CA HIS A 18 -11.54 5.42 7.81
C HIS A 18 -10.66 5.85 6.61
N GLY A 19 -10.67 5.06 5.54
CA GLY A 19 -9.81 5.24 4.36
C GLY A 19 -10.15 6.39 3.42
N PHE A 20 -11.40 6.84 3.38
CA PHE A 20 -11.87 7.72 2.32
C PHE A 20 -11.06 9.03 2.21
N LYS A 21 -10.78 9.67 3.35
CA LYS A 21 -9.99 10.91 3.39
C LYS A 21 -8.53 10.73 2.94
N PHE A 22 -8.03 9.50 2.94
CA PHE A 22 -6.68 9.16 2.53
C PHE A 22 -6.64 8.62 1.09
N ALA A 23 -7.78 8.44 0.41
CA ALA A 23 -7.82 7.84 -0.91
C ALA A 23 -6.87 8.50 -1.93
N PRO A 24 -6.73 9.85 -1.99
CA PRO A 24 -5.78 10.47 -2.92
C PRO A 24 -4.33 10.08 -2.65
N VAL A 25 -3.86 10.21 -1.40
CA VAL A 25 -2.47 9.89 -1.04
C VAL A 25 -2.19 8.39 -1.10
N LEU A 26 -3.17 7.54 -0.78
CA LEU A 26 -3.05 6.09 -0.95
C LEU A 26 -2.89 5.72 -2.42
N GLY A 27 -3.58 6.40 -3.33
CA GLY A 27 -3.43 6.20 -4.77
C GLY A 27 -2.02 6.54 -5.26
N GLU A 28 -1.47 7.66 -4.82
CA GLU A 28 -0.10 8.08 -5.11
C GLU A 28 0.92 7.04 -4.61
N ILE A 29 0.83 6.66 -3.34
CA ILE A 29 1.75 5.67 -2.75
C ILE A 29 1.67 4.32 -3.48
N LEU A 30 0.47 3.86 -3.81
CA LEU A 30 0.28 2.60 -4.53
C LEU A 30 0.78 2.67 -5.98
N ALA A 31 0.70 3.83 -6.63
CA ALA A 31 1.26 4.04 -7.95
C ALA A 31 2.79 3.97 -7.90
N ASP A 32 3.42 4.65 -6.94
CA ASP A 32 4.88 4.56 -6.73
C ASP A 32 5.32 3.11 -6.52
N MET A 33 4.62 2.37 -5.65
CA MET A 33 4.90 0.94 -5.41
C MET A 33 4.79 0.10 -6.69
N LEU A 34 3.77 0.35 -7.52
CA LEU A 34 3.56 -0.38 -8.76
C LEU A 34 4.69 -0.14 -9.78
N GLU A 35 5.19 1.10 -9.82
CA GLU A 35 6.27 1.52 -10.72
C GLU A 35 7.68 1.18 -10.17
N GLY A 36 7.77 0.74 -8.91
CA GLY A 36 9.03 0.47 -8.23
C GLY A 36 9.76 1.73 -7.74
N ASN A 37 9.06 2.85 -7.64
CA ASN A 37 9.56 4.10 -7.09
C ASN A 37 9.55 4.07 -5.55
N GLU A 38 10.45 4.84 -4.93
CA GLU A 38 10.30 5.13 -3.50
C GLU A 38 9.12 6.07 -3.28
N SER A 39 8.27 5.72 -2.33
CA SER A 39 7.20 6.62 -1.89
C SER A 39 7.74 7.70 -0.96
N ALA A 40 7.11 8.88 -0.97
CA ALA A 40 7.42 9.97 -0.05
C ALA A 40 7.11 9.66 1.43
N TYR A 41 6.43 8.55 1.73
CA TYR A 41 6.01 8.17 3.07
C TYR A 41 6.55 6.79 3.46
N ASP A 42 7.04 6.64 4.69
CA ASP A 42 7.32 5.32 5.26
C ASP A 42 6.01 4.62 5.63
N VAL A 43 5.74 3.52 4.94
CA VAL A 43 4.49 2.75 5.03
C VAL A 43 4.74 1.30 5.43
N ALA A 44 5.94 0.99 5.93
CA ALA A 44 6.32 -0.36 6.37
C ALA A 44 5.36 -0.93 7.42
N MET A 45 4.84 -0.09 8.32
CA MET A 45 3.85 -0.47 9.34
C MET A 45 2.52 -0.97 8.76
N PHE A 46 2.25 -0.74 7.48
CA PHE A 46 1.04 -1.22 6.82
C PHE A 46 1.30 -2.46 5.96
N SER A 47 2.53 -2.95 5.84
CA SER A 47 2.88 -4.09 4.99
C SER A 47 1.96 -5.30 5.23
N PRO A 48 1.49 -5.98 4.17
CA PRO A 48 0.73 -7.24 4.30
C PRO A 48 1.48 -8.32 5.08
N SER A 49 2.82 -8.29 5.07
CA SER A 49 3.69 -9.24 5.78
C SER A 49 3.96 -8.87 7.25
N ARG A 50 3.30 -7.84 7.81
CA ARG A 50 3.60 -7.35 9.16
C ARG A 50 3.37 -8.39 10.28
N PHE A 51 2.55 -9.41 10.04
CA PHE A 51 2.14 -10.39 11.05
C PHE A 51 2.66 -11.80 10.79
N SER A 52 3.56 -11.97 9.82
CA SER A 52 4.11 -13.25 9.36
C SER A 52 5.61 -13.27 9.50
#